data_AF-A0A921AWD5-F1
#
_entry.id   AF-A0A921AWD5-F1
#
_cell.length_a   1.000
_cell.length_b   1.000
_cell.length_c   1.000
_cell.angle_alpha   90.00
_cell.angle_beta   90.00
_cell.angle_gamma   90.00
#
_symmetry.space_group_name_H-M   'P 1'
#
loop_
_entity.id
_entity.type
_entity.pdbx_description
1 polymer ?
#
loop_
_entity_poly.entity_id
_entity_poly.type
_entity_poly.pdbx_seq_one_letter_code
_entity_poly.pdbx_strand_id
1 'polypeptide(L)'
;MLHPTGKDVHSRLLSLQRSGRSLHAVPLPVRDLPGILPEQLDIAVLCHGRHRKGGSFDWLYSCLPNASANDEALSETALAFLRRHGKHTVTLAGLYPADPFHHPEIMLDQAMEAGFWGVHNFPSSCMLDGSFRSTLEQNHMGFHKEVNFMQLAVSRGIFTLAMVSGSAEAQLMRDAGVHAIALAPSASLWLQNDRLRLYKEECQRVLSLLQDDTLFFCCWPDTSAHAELAYFLQKISGFYSSLPSAPA
;
A
#
# COMPACT_ATOMS: atom_id res chain seq x y z
N MET A 1 18.16 -11.67 14.89
CA MET A 1 18.37 -10.24 14.55
C MET A 1 17.22 -9.48 15.15
N LEU A 2 17.48 -8.31 15.74
CA LEU A 2 16.40 -7.43 16.21
C LEU A 2 15.53 -7.02 15.01
N HIS A 3 14.21 -7.05 15.20
CA HIS A 3 13.25 -6.56 14.21
C HIS A 3 13.47 -5.05 14.00
N PRO A 4 13.60 -4.53 12.76
CA PRO A 4 13.73 -3.08 12.56
C PRO A 4 12.48 -2.36 13.07
N THR A 5 12.67 -1.20 13.71
CA THR A 5 11.59 -0.30 14.08
C THR A 5 11.07 0.45 12.85
N GLY A 6 9.87 1.03 12.93
CA GLY A 6 9.31 1.84 11.85
C GLY A 6 10.23 2.98 11.42
N LYS A 7 10.94 3.59 12.39
CA LYS A 7 11.95 4.62 12.13
C LYS A 7 13.16 4.10 11.35
N ASP A 8 13.61 2.87 11.65
CA ASP A 8 14.72 2.25 10.92
C ASP A 8 14.34 1.97 9.47
N VAL A 9 13.13 1.42 9.26
CA VAL A 9 12.59 1.15 7.92
C VAL A 9 12.43 2.45 7.12
N HIS A 10 11.84 3.48 7.74
CA HIS A 10 11.63 4.78 7.12
C HIS A 10 12.95 5.47 6.75
N SER A 11 13.91 5.49 7.68
CA SER A 11 15.24 6.07 7.44
C SER A 11 15.98 5.36 6.31
N ARG A 12 15.87 4.03 6.25
CA ARG A 12 16.44 3.22 5.17
C ARG A 12 15.85 3.63 3.81
N LEU A 13 14.52 3.68 3.70
CA LEU A 13 13.84 4.02 2.44
C LEU A 13 14.12 5.48 2.01
N LEU A 14 14.11 6.43 2.94
CA LEU A 14 14.50 7.82 2.67
C LEU A 14 15.94 7.93 2.17
N SER A 15 16.87 7.15 2.73
CA SER A 15 18.25 7.13 2.25
C SER A 15 18.36 6.65 0.80
N LEU A 16 17.57 5.64 0.42
CA LEU A 16 17.53 5.12 -0.95
C LEU A 16 16.89 6.12 -1.93
N GLN A 17 15.84 6.83 -1.52
CA GLN A 17 15.26 7.91 -2.33
C GLN A 17 16.28 9.05 -2.53
N ARG A 18 16.96 9.47 -1.46
CA ARG A 18 17.96 10.56 -1.50
C ARG A 18 19.19 10.23 -2.34
N SER A 19 19.48 8.96 -2.59
CA SER A 19 20.52 8.57 -3.56
C SER A 19 20.05 8.69 -5.03
N GLY A 20 18.90 9.30 -5.28
CA GLY A 20 18.33 9.50 -6.61
C GLY A 20 17.62 8.27 -7.18
N ARG A 21 17.38 7.24 -6.36
CA ARG A 21 16.75 6.01 -6.81
C ARG A 21 15.24 6.08 -6.65
N SER A 22 14.50 5.76 -7.72
CA SER A 22 13.06 5.56 -7.64
C SER A 22 12.78 4.26 -6.89
N LEU A 23 11.97 4.32 -5.83
CA LEU A 23 11.63 3.15 -5.02
C LEU A 23 10.53 2.34 -5.70
N HIS A 24 10.64 1.00 -5.62
CA HIS A 24 9.62 0.11 -6.14
C HIS A 24 8.89 -0.62 -5.02
N ALA A 25 7.59 -0.38 -4.91
CA ALA A 25 6.69 -1.04 -3.98
C ALA A 25 5.67 -1.88 -4.75
N VAL A 26 5.38 -3.09 -4.27
CA VAL A 26 4.60 -4.07 -5.04
C VAL A 26 3.56 -4.77 -4.15
N PRO A 27 2.27 -4.80 -4.53
CA PRO A 27 1.31 -5.74 -3.98
C PRO A 27 1.63 -7.16 -4.45
N LEU A 28 1.82 -8.07 -3.50
CA LEU A 28 2.02 -9.49 -3.72
C LEU A 28 0.83 -10.27 -3.15
N PRO A 29 -0.13 -10.68 -4.01
CA PRO A 29 -1.27 -11.47 -3.57
C PRO A 29 -0.77 -12.82 -3.05
N VAL A 30 -1.13 -13.18 -1.82
CA VAL A 30 -0.64 -14.41 -1.16
C VAL A 30 -0.97 -15.66 -1.99
N ARG A 31 -2.09 -15.66 -2.71
CA ARG A 31 -2.52 -16.77 -3.58
C ARG A 31 -1.67 -16.98 -4.83
N ASP A 32 -0.99 -15.93 -5.29
CA ASP A 32 -0.25 -15.93 -6.54
C ASP A 32 1.20 -15.43 -6.30
N LEU A 33 1.81 -15.80 -5.16
CA LEU A 33 3.16 -15.40 -4.79
C LEU A 33 4.21 -15.89 -5.79
N PRO A 34 5.19 -15.05 -6.16
CA PRO A 34 6.26 -15.45 -7.06
C PRO A 34 7.23 -16.42 -6.36
N GLY A 35 7.92 -17.27 -7.12
CA GLY A 35 8.97 -18.13 -6.56
C GLY A 35 10.26 -17.38 -6.19
N ILE A 36 10.53 -16.27 -6.89
CA ILE A 36 11.73 -15.44 -6.75
C ILE A 36 11.30 -13.97 -6.75
N LEU A 37 11.82 -13.19 -5.80
CA LEU A 37 11.66 -11.74 -5.82
C LEU A 37 12.68 -11.08 -6.75
N PRO A 38 12.32 -10.01 -7.47
CA PRO A 38 13.30 -9.20 -8.18
C PRO A 38 14.35 -8.64 -7.23
N GLU A 39 15.61 -8.57 -7.68
CA GLU A 39 16.72 -8.03 -6.87
C GLU A 39 16.51 -6.57 -6.45
N GLN A 40 15.76 -5.80 -7.25
CA GLN A 40 15.53 -4.36 -7.04
C GLN A 40 14.17 -4.04 -6.41
N LEU A 41 13.56 -4.98 -5.67
CA LEU A 41 12.32 -4.75 -4.96
C LEU A 41 12.55 -4.13 -3.57
N ASP A 42 12.05 -2.92 -3.36
CA ASP A 42 12.22 -2.19 -2.09
C ASP A 42 11.16 -2.55 -1.06
N ILE A 43 9.89 -2.57 -1.47
CA ILE A 43 8.76 -2.87 -0.60
C ILE A 43 7.89 -3.96 -1.23
N ALA A 44 7.68 -5.06 -0.50
CA ALA A 44 6.73 -6.11 -0.83
C ALA A 44 5.56 -6.05 0.15
N VAL A 45 4.34 -5.91 -0.36
CA VAL A 45 3.12 -5.96 0.46
C VAL A 45 2.46 -7.32 0.27
N LEU A 46 2.50 -8.18 1.28
CA LEU A 46 1.76 -9.46 1.24
C LEU A 46 0.30 -9.16 1.60
N CYS A 47 -0.61 -9.38 0.66
CA CYS A 47 -2.00 -8.99 0.82
C CYS A 47 -2.98 -10.01 0.24
N HIS A 48 -4.25 -9.86 0.61
CA HIS A 48 -5.34 -10.53 -0.08
C HIS A 48 -5.46 -10.02 -1.51
N GLY A 49 -5.64 -10.92 -2.47
CA GLY A 49 -5.78 -10.56 -3.87
C GLY A 49 -5.47 -11.69 -4.83
N ARG A 50 -5.47 -11.36 -6.12
CA ARG A 50 -5.02 -12.21 -7.22
C ARG A 50 -4.37 -11.40 -8.32
N HIS A 51 -3.66 -12.07 -9.22
CA HIS A 51 -3.25 -11.50 -10.50
C HIS A 51 -4.31 -11.75 -11.59
N ARG A 52 -4.48 -10.77 -12.48
CA ARG A 52 -5.21 -10.92 -13.73
C ARG A 52 -4.42 -11.80 -14.70
N LYS A 53 -5.06 -12.30 -15.77
CA LYS A 53 -4.39 -13.10 -16.82
C LYS A 53 -3.18 -12.41 -17.49
N GLY A 54 -2.99 -11.10 -17.31
CA GLY A 54 -1.82 -10.35 -17.78
C GLY A 54 -0.75 -10.05 -16.71
N GLY A 55 -0.90 -10.58 -15.50
CA GLY A 55 0.04 -10.38 -14.38
C GLY A 55 -0.21 -9.13 -13.52
N SER A 56 -1.10 -8.23 -13.93
CA SER A 56 -1.47 -7.07 -13.11
C SER A 56 -2.31 -7.49 -11.90
N PHE A 57 -2.16 -6.75 -10.81
CA PHE A 57 -2.88 -6.98 -9.56
C PHE A 57 -4.37 -6.67 -9.73
N ASP A 58 -5.23 -7.57 -9.27
CA ASP A 58 -6.67 -7.41 -9.31
C ASP A 58 -7.21 -6.83 -7.99
N TRP A 59 -7.20 -5.51 -7.90
CA TRP A 59 -7.68 -4.79 -6.71
C TRP A 59 -9.17 -5.07 -6.41
N LEU A 60 -9.98 -5.29 -7.45
CA LEU A 60 -11.42 -5.51 -7.29
C LEU A 60 -11.70 -6.86 -6.61
N TYR A 61 -10.93 -7.90 -6.94
CA TYR A 61 -11.01 -9.20 -6.26
C TYR A 61 -10.86 -9.02 -4.74
N SER A 62 -9.98 -8.12 -4.34
CA SER A 62 -9.65 -7.86 -2.94
C SER A 62 -10.76 -7.13 -2.18
N CYS A 63 -11.66 -6.44 -2.90
CA CYS A 63 -12.79 -5.70 -2.31
C CYS A 63 -14.06 -6.54 -2.18
N LEU A 64 -14.04 -7.80 -2.63
CA LEU A 64 -15.19 -8.71 -2.64
C LEU A 64 -15.04 -9.77 -1.53
N PRO A 65 -16.14 -10.37 -1.05
CA PRO A 65 -16.13 -11.37 0.02
C PRO A 65 -15.65 -12.75 -0.48
N ASN A 66 -14.47 -12.79 -1.08
CA ASN A 66 -13.87 -13.98 -1.65
C ASN A 66 -13.11 -14.81 -0.61
N ALA A 67 -12.59 -14.17 0.44
CA ALA A 67 -11.97 -14.78 1.61
C ALA A 67 -11.81 -13.72 2.72
N SER A 68 -11.34 -14.15 3.90
CA SER A 68 -10.84 -13.24 4.93
C SER A 68 -9.49 -12.68 4.51
N ALA A 69 -9.40 -11.35 4.40
CA ALA A 69 -8.18 -10.70 3.93
C ALA A 69 -7.03 -10.80 4.95
N ASN A 70 -7.35 -10.65 6.24
CA ASN A 70 -6.38 -10.69 7.34
C ASN A 70 -5.83 -12.11 7.55
N ASP A 71 -6.70 -13.13 7.53
CA ASP A 71 -6.27 -14.52 7.66
C ASP A 71 -5.36 -14.95 6.50
N GLU A 72 -5.64 -14.44 5.29
CA GLU A 72 -4.81 -14.73 4.13
C GLU A 72 -3.42 -14.07 4.23
N ALA A 73 -3.37 -12.79 4.61
CA ALA A 73 -2.13 -12.04 4.80
C ALA A 73 -1.24 -12.63 5.92
N LEU A 74 -1.85 -13.25 6.93
CA LEU A 74 -1.17 -13.89 8.07
C LEU A 74 -1.06 -15.42 7.95
N SER A 75 -1.43 -15.98 6.79
CA SER A 75 -1.42 -17.44 6.56
C SER A 75 -0.02 -18.03 6.56
N GLU A 76 0.10 -19.34 6.83
CA GLU A 76 1.38 -20.06 6.75
C GLU A 76 2.05 -19.93 5.37
N THR A 77 1.28 -19.79 4.29
CA THR A 77 1.81 -19.49 2.95
C THR A 77 2.56 -18.16 2.91
N ALA A 78 1.97 -17.10 3.47
CA ALA A 78 2.60 -15.79 3.58
C ALA A 78 3.83 -15.83 4.49
N LEU A 79 3.73 -16.51 5.63
CA LEU A 79 4.85 -16.63 6.59
C LEU A 79 6.01 -17.45 6.03
N ALA A 80 5.74 -18.52 5.29
CA ALA A 80 6.77 -19.31 4.63
C ALA A 80 7.51 -18.49 3.57
N PHE A 81 6.79 -17.64 2.83
CA PHE A 81 7.38 -16.71 1.88
C PHE A 81 8.24 -15.65 2.58
N LEU A 82 7.72 -15.04 3.65
CA LEU A 82 8.43 -14.05 4.47
C LEU A 82 9.75 -14.60 5.00
N ARG A 83 9.77 -15.82 5.55
CA ARG A 83 11.00 -16.47 6.04
C ARG A 83 12.04 -16.71 4.95
N ARG A 84 11.60 -16.93 3.71
CA ARG A 84 12.49 -17.15 2.56
C ARG A 84 13.08 -15.85 2.01
N HIS A 85 12.31 -14.77 1.98
CA HIS A 85 12.66 -13.56 1.23
C HIS A 85 12.84 -12.27 2.06
N GLY A 86 12.41 -12.25 3.32
CA GLY A 86 12.30 -11.04 4.16
C GLY A 86 13.61 -10.46 4.72
N LYS A 87 14.78 -10.88 4.21
CA LYS A 87 16.08 -10.38 4.74
C LYS A 87 16.51 -9.04 4.13
N HIS A 88 16.11 -8.75 2.90
CA HIS A 88 16.58 -7.57 2.17
C HIS A 88 15.45 -6.65 1.72
N THR A 89 14.27 -7.16 1.41
CA THR A 89 13.10 -6.36 1.02
C THR A 89 12.27 -5.97 2.25
N VAL A 90 11.80 -4.72 2.29
CA VAL A 90 10.83 -4.29 3.33
C VAL A 90 9.52 -5.03 3.08
N THR A 91 9.12 -5.89 4.01
CA THR A 91 7.91 -6.70 3.86
C THR A 91 6.80 -6.13 4.73
N LEU A 92 5.66 -5.78 4.14
CA LEU A 92 4.51 -5.21 4.85
C LEU A 92 3.34 -6.18 4.80
N ALA A 93 2.56 -6.24 5.89
CA ALA A 93 1.28 -6.93 5.91
C ALA A 93 0.18 -6.01 5.37
N GLY A 94 -0.46 -6.40 4.27
CA GLY A 94 -1.69 -5.77 3.78
C GLY A 94 -2.88 -6.27 4.59
N LEU A 95 -3.30 -5.47 5.58
CA LEU A 95 -4.36 -5.80 6.53
C LEU A 95 -5.60 -4.97 6.27
N TYR A 96 -6.77 -5.59 6.43
CA TYR A 96 -8.09 -4.96 6.34
C TYR A 96 -8.51 -4.39 7.71
N PRO A 97 -8.43 -3.08 7.94
CA PRO A 97 -8.67 -2.52 9.27
C PRO A 97 -10.14 -2.52 9.70
N ALA A 98 -11.06 -2.55 8.74
CA ALA A 98 -12.49 -2.53 9.01
C ALA A 98 -13.10 -3.93 9.19
N ASP A 99 -12.26 -4.98 9.26
CA ASP A 99 -12.68 -6.34 9.57
C ASP A 99 -13.33 -6.42 10.96
N PRO A 100 -14.60 -6.83 11.07
CA PRO A 100 -15.30 -6.90 12.36
C PRO A 100 -14.87 -8.10 13.22
N PHE A 101 -14.13 -9.06 12.67
CA PHE A 101 -13.72 -10.29 13.38
C PHE A 101 -12.31 -10.21 13.96
N HIS A 102 -11.53 -9.20 13.57
CA HIS A 102 -10.15 -9.04 13.99
C HIS A 102 -9.94 -7.73 14.76
N HIS A 103 -9.43 -7.84 15.98
CA HIS A 103 -9.14 -6.66 16.78
C HIS A 103 -7.87 -5.96 16.27
N PRO A 104 -7.86 -4.63 16.04
CA PRO A 104 -6.70 -3.88 15.53
C PRO A 104 -5.39 -4.18 16.25
N GLU A 105 -5.43 -4.22 17.58
CA GLU A 105 -4.24 -4.46 18.39
C GLU A 105 -3.66 -5.86 18.16
N ILE A 106 -4.52 -6.88 18.10
CA ILE A 106 -4.13 -8.27 17.90
C ILE A 106 -3.57 -8.45 16.48
N MET A 107 -4.17 -7.81 15.48
CA MET A 107 -3.66 -7.84 14.11
C MET A 107 -2.25 -7.27 14.00
N LEU A 108 -1.98 -6.14 14.68
CA LEU A 108 -0.65 -5.53 14.70
C LEU A 108 0.36 -6.44 15.40
N ASP A 109 -0.02 -7.03 16.54
CA ASP A 109 0.86 -7.93 17.29
C ASP A 109 1.21 -9.17 16.46
N GLN A 110 0.21 -9.80 15.84
CA GLN A 110 0.42 -10.95 14.94
C GLN A 110 1.32 -10.62 13.75
N ALA A 111 1.15 -9.44 13.12
CA ALA A 111 2.00 -9.04 12.01
C ALA A 111 3.46 -8.83 12.44
N MET A 112 3.69 -8.22 13.61
CA MET A 112 5.05 -7.99 14.11
C MET A 112 5.71 -9.28 14.61
N GLU A 113 4.97 -10.15 15.28
CA GLU A 113 5.44 -11.48 15.70
C GLU A 113 5.80 -12.37 14.51
N ALA A 114 5.05 -12.26 13.40
CA ALA A 114 5.32 -12.95 12.15
C ALA A 114 6.63 -12.51 11.48
N GLY A 115 7.12 -11.30 11.78
CA GLY A 115 8.36 -10.75 11.20
C GLY A 115 8.14 -9.73 10.09
N PHE A 116 6.94 -9.16 9.95
CA PHE A 116 6.68 -8.06 9.01
C PHE A 116 7.31 -6.76 9.49
N TRP A 117 7.84 -5.97 8.55
CA TRP A 117 8.51 -4.68 8.83
C TRP A 117 7.53 -3.53 9.04
N GLY A 118 6.26 -3.75 8.73
CA GLY A 118 5.20 -2.77 8.90
C GLY A 118 3.87 -3.24 8.34
N VAL A 119 2.94 -2.30 8.20
CA VAL A 119 1.57 -2.57 7.76
C VAL A 119 1.13 -1.63 6.64
N HIS A 120 0.15 -2.11 5.88
CA HIS A 120 -0.52 -1.40 4.81
C HIS A 120 -2.04 -1.59 4.98
N ASN A 121 -2.84 -0.52 4.96
CA ASN A 121 -4.31 -0.60 5.05
C ASN A 121 -4.90 -1.11 3.73
N PHE A 122 -4.84 -2.41 3.49
CA PHE A 122 -5.36 -3.01 2.27
C PHE A 122 -6.03 -4.35 2.56
N PRO A 123 -7.23 -4.62 2.02
CA PRO A 123 -8.07 -3.76 1.18
C PRO A 123 -8.48 -2.43 1.85
N SER A 124 -8.69 -1.39 1.05
CA SER A 124 -9.09 -0.06 1.52
C SER A 124 -10.41 0.38 0.91
N SER A 125 -11.24 1.03 1.71
CA SER A 125 -12.45 1.73 1.28
C SER A 125 -12.17 2.90 0.34
N CYS A 126 -10.91 3.38 0.23
CA CYS A 126 -10.53 4.39 -0.77
C CYS A 126 -10.73 3.91 -2.22
N MET A 127 -10.78 2.60 -2.43
CA MET A 127 -11.01 1.97 -3.74
C MET A 127 -12.49 1.96 -4.14
N LEU A 128 -13.38 2.34 -3.23
CA LEU A 128 -14.83 2.39 -3.41
C LEU A 128 -15.29 3.84 -3.41
N ASP A 129 -16.28 4.16 -4.25
CA ASP A 129 -16.85 5.51 -4.34
C ASP A 129 -18.39 5.50 -4.39
N GLY A 130 -18.97 6.69 -4.58
CA GLY A 130 -20.41 6.89 -4.71
C GLY A 130 -21.23 6.52 -3.46
N SER A 131 -22.44 6.00 -3.70
CA SER A 131 -23.37 5.63 -2.63
C SER A 131 -22.83 4.51 -1.75
N PHE A 132 -22.07 3.57 -2.32
CA PHE A 132 -21.52 2.46 -1.55
C PHE A 132 -20.48 2.92 -0.53
N ARG A 133 -19.55 3.81 -0.95
CA ARG A 133 -18.60 4.44 -0.02
C ARG A 133 -19.31 5.24 1.07
N SER A 134 -20.32 6.02 0.70
CA SER A 134 -21.11 6.80 1.66
C SER A 134 -21.78 5.93 2.72
N THR A 135 -22.33 4.78 2.31
CA THR A 135 -22.92 3.80 3.22
C THR A 135 -21.89 3.19 4.16
N LEU A 136 -20.68 2.87 3.69
CA LEU A 136 -19.60 2.37 4.56
C LEU A 136 -19.24 3.37 5.65
N GLU A 137 -19.09 4.65 5.31
CA GLU A 137 -18.79 5.71 6.30
C GLU A 137 -19.90 5.84 7.35
N GLN A 138 -21.16 5.86 6.90
CA GLN A 138 -22.33 5.96 7.79
C GLN A 138 -22.48 4.78 8.75
N ASN A 139 -22.00 3.60 8.34
CA ASN A 139 -22.05 2.38 9.17
C ASN A 139 -20.74 2.13 9.93
N HIS A 140 -19.87 3.14 10.04
CA HIS A 140 -18.58 3.03 10.72
C HIS A 140 -17.70 1.90 10.17
N MET A 141 -17.75 1.66 8.86
CA MET A 141 -16.91 0.69 8.13
C MET A 141 -16.02 1.36 7.08
N GLY A 142 -16.05 2.70 7.03
CA GLY A 142 -15.31 3.50 6.07
C GLY A 142 -13.90 3.86 6.55
N PHE A 143 -13.33 4.84 5.86
CA PHE A 143 -11.91 5.17 5.88
C PHE A 143 -11.43 5.69 7.24
N HIS A 144 -12.30 6.29 8.04
CA HIS A 144 -11.94 6.70 9.41
C HIS A 144 -11.45 5.56 10.29
N LYS A 145 -11.96 4.33 10.10
CA LYS A 145 -11.42 3.16 10.81
C LYS A 145 -10.00 2.83 10.37
N GLU A 146 -9.70 2.98 9.09
CA GLU A 146 -8.37 2.76 8.54
C GLU A 146 -7.39 3.81 9.08
N VAL A 147 -7.79 5.08 9.16
CA VAL A 147 -6.99 6.15 9.77
C VAL A 147 -6.66 5.82 11.23
N ASN A 148 -7.64 5.39 12.03
CA ASN A 148 -7.41 5.01 13.43
C ASN A 148 -6.43 3.83 13.57
N PHE A 149 -6.55 2.83 12.70
CA PHE A 149 -5.63 1.69 12.67
C PHE A 149 -4.21 2.12 12.32
N MET A 150 -4.05 3.00 11.33
CA MET A 150 -2.73 3.50 10.93
C MET A 150 -2.12 4.38 12.02
N GLN A 151 -2.92 5.22 12.69
CA GLN A 151 -2.47 6.01 13.84
C GLN A 151 -2.01 5.12 15.01
N LEU A 152 -2.75 4.04 15.28
CA LEU A 152 -2.36 3.04 16.28
C LEU A 152 -1.01 2.40 15.92
N ALA A 153 -0.82 1.98 14.67
CA ALA A 153 0.45 1.40 14.20
C ALA A 153 1.62 2.40 14.35
N VAL A 154 1.42 3.66 13.97
CA VAL A 154 2.40 4.73 14.16
C VAL A 154 2.74 4.92 15.65
N SER A 155 1.75 4.93 16.53
CA SER A 155 1.96 5.07 17.99
C SER A 155 2.76 3.91 18.60
N ARG A 156 2.74 2.73 17.96
CA ARG A 156 3.52 1.54 18.33
C ARG A 156 4.90 1.51 17.66
N GLY A 157 5.27 2.54 16.91
CA GLY A 157 6.54 2.61 16.20
C GLY A 157 6.64 1.63 15.03
N ILE A 158 5.52 1.24 14.43
CA ILE A 158 5.45 0.33 13.27
C ILE A 158 5.52 1.15 11.98
N PHE A 159 6.25 0.66 10.96
CA PHE A 159 6.26 1.33 9.65
C PHE A 159 4.87 1.24 9.00
N THR A 160 4.44 2.32 8.35
CA THR A 160 3.10 2.42 7.77
C THR A 160 3.15 2.94 6.34
N LEU A 161 2.51 2.20 5.43
CA LEU A 161 2.22 2.63 4.06
C LEU A 161 0.71 2.80 3.93
N ALA A 162 0.21 4.02 3.76
CA ALA A 162 -1.22 4.29 3.64
C ALA A 162 -1.69 4.29 2.18
N MET A 163 -2.70 3.49 1.85
CA MET A 163 -3.45 3.61 0.59
C MET A 163 -4.47 4.74 0.71
N VAL A 164 -4.49 5.63 -0.28
CA VAL A 164 -5.45 6.76 -0.40
C VAL A 164 -5.88 6.90 -1.86
N SER A 165 -7.02 7.54 -2.13
CA SER A 165 -7.48 7.86 -3.49
C SER A 165 -7.64 9.35 -3.77
N GLY A 166 -7.33 10.22 -2.80
CA GLY A 166 -7.29 11.66 -2.98
C GLY A 166 -6.65 12.44 -1.84
N SER A 167 -6.54 13.75 -2.04
CA SER A 167 -5.92 14.73 -1.14
C SER A 167 -6.58 14.82 0.24
N ALA A 168 -7.90 14.68 0.33
CA ALA A 168 -8.60 14.65 1.62
C ALA A 168 -8.21 13.43 2.48
N GLU A 169 -8.08 12.27 1.86
CA GLU A 169 -7.65 11.05 2.55
C GLU A 169 -6.15 11.09 2.88
N ALA A 170 -5.33 11.64 1.98
CA ALA A 170 -3.90 11.88 2.22
C ALA A 170 -3.68 12.84 3.40
N GLN A 171 -4.52 13.87 3.52
CA GLN A 171 -4.51 14.80 4.64
C GLN A 171 -4.77 14.08 5.98
N LEU A 172 -5.80 13.23 6.05
CA LEU A 172 -6.08 12.43 7.24
C LEU A 172 -4.93 11.48 7.61
N MET A 173 -4.34 10.81 6.61
CA MET A 173 -3.22 9.89 6.84
C MET A 173 -1.93 10.61 7.25
N ARG A 174 -1.67 11.80 6.69
CA ARG A 174 -0.57 12.67 7.11
C ARG A 174 -0.73 13.06 8.57
N ASP A 175 -1.93 13.48 8.99
CA ASP A 175 -2.17 13.88 10.38
C ASP A 175 -2.11 12.70 11.35
N ALA A 176 -2.37 11.48 10.87
CA ALA A 176 -2.13 10.23 11.61
C ALA A 176 -0.63 9.88 11.73
N GLY A 177 0.27 10.61 11.05
CA GLY A 177 1.71 10.44 11.12
C GLY A 177 2.26 9.25 10.33
N VAL A 178 1.60 8.85 9.24
CA VAL A 178 2.07 7.70 8.44
C VAL A 178 3.41 8.00 7.75
N HIS A 179 4.23 6.96 7.59
CA HIS A 179 5.58 7.10 7.02
C HIS A 179 5.57 7.21 5.49
N ALA A 180 4.59 6.56 4.85
CA ALA A 180 4.45 6.50 3.41
C ALA A 180 3.00 6.55 2.98
N ILE A 181 2.74 7.12 1.80
CA ILE A 181 1.42 7.18 1.15
C ILE A 181 1.52 6.64 -0.27
N ALA A 182 0.59 5.76 -0.66
CA ALA A 182 0.36 5.33 -2.03
C ALA A 182 -0.97 5.91 -2.52
N LEU A 183 -0.92 6.76 -3.55
CA LEU A 183 -2.13 7.36 -4.15
C LEU A 183 -2.62 6.48 -5.29
N ALA A 184 -3.75 5.81 -5.10
CA ALA A 184 -4.44 5.04 -6.13
C ALA A 184 -5.49 5.87 -6.88
N PRO A 185 -5.72 5.61 -8.17
CA PRO A 185 -6.83 6.19 -8.89
C PRO A 185 -8.16 5.65 -8.35
N SER A 186 -9.12 6.54 -8.07
CA SER A 186 -10.48 6.13 -7.69
C SER A 186 -11.15 5.31 -8.79
N ALA A 187 -12.17 4.52 -8.44
CA ALA A 187 -12.95 3.74 -9.41
C ALA A 187 -13.54 4.63 -10.52
N SER A 188 -14.13 5.77 -10.16
CA SER A 188 -14.65 6.79 -11.06
C SER A 188 -13.61 7.41 -11.99
N LEU A 189 -12.35 7.54 -11.57
CA LEU A 189 -11.30 8.10 -12.41
C LEU A 189 -11.05 7.24 -13.65
N TRP A 190 -11.24 5.92 -13.55
CA TRP A 190 -11.07 4.99 -14.67
C TRP A 190 -12.09 5.19 -15.79
N LEU A 191 -13.21 5.85 -15.50
CA LEU A 191 -14.27 6.16 -16.45
C LEU A 191 -14.01 7.47 -17.21
N GLN A 192 -12.98 8.23 -16.83
CA GLN A 192 -12.65 9.52 -17.45
C GLN A 192 -11.70 9.34 -18.64
N ASN A 193 -11.93 10.10 -19.72
CA ASN A 193 -11.08 10.07 -20.91
C ASN A 193 -9.68 10.66 -20.66
N ASP A 194 -9.57 11.63 -19.76
CA ASP A 194 -8.34 12.35 -19.41
C ASP A 194 -7.77 11.93 -18.06
N ARG A 195 -8.04 10.68 -17.65
CA ARG A 195 -7.67 10.09 -16.36
C ARG A 195 -6.24 10.35 -15.90
N LEU A 196 -5.25 10.30 -16.81
CA LEU A 196 -3.84 10.53 -16.45
C LEU A 196 -3.58 12.00 -16.07
N ARG A 197 -4.21 12.95 -16.77
CA ARG A 197 -4.13 14.38 -16.44
C ARG A 197 -4.72 14.63 -15.05
N LEU A 198 -5.92 14.12 -14.81
CA LEU A 198 -6.62 14.25 -13.54
C LEU A 198 -5.84 13.58 -12.39
N TYR A 199 -5.26 12.42 -12.63
CA TYR A 199 -4.39 11.73 -11.66
C TYR A 199 -3.14 12.57 -11.32
N LYS A 200 -2.49 13.19 -12.32
CA LYS A 200 -1.34 14.09 -12.09
C LYS A 200 -1.72 15.29 -11.22
N GLU A 201 -2.87 15.90 -11.49
CA GLU A 201 -3.37 17.02 -10.68
C GLU A 201 -3.62 16.60 -9.22
N GLU A 202 -4.20 15.42 -9.02
CA GLU A 202 -4.41 14.90 -7.67
C GLU A 202 -3.09 14.57 -6.96
N CYS A 203 -2.11 13.99 -7.68
CA CYS A 203 -0.76 13.79 -7.15
C CYS A 203 -0.12 15.11 -6.69
N GLN A 204 -0.27 16.19 -7.47
CA GLN A 204 0.25 17.51 -7.11
C GLN A 204 -0.44 18.08 -5.87
N ARG A 205 -1.77 17.90 -5.74
CA ARG A 205 -2.51 18.28 -4.53
C ARG A 205 -2.05 17.49 -3.32
N VAL A 206 -1.81 16.19 -3.45
CA VAL A 206 -1.29 15.39 -2.34
C VAL A 206 0.12 15.86 -1.96
N LEU A 207 1.03 16.00 -2.94
CA LEU A 207 2.40 16.44 -2.70
C LEU A 207 2.50 17.81 -2.01
N SER A 208 1.58 18.73 -2.25
CA SER A 208 1.57 20.04 -1.57
C SER A 208 1.15 19.95 -0.09
N LEU A 209 0.54 18.83 0.32
CA LEU A 209 0.14 18.57 1.69
C LEU A 209 1.22 17.82 2.47
N LEU A 210 2.08 17.04 1.82
CA LEU A 210 3.04 16.17 2.50
C LEU A 210 4.26 16.93 3.03
N GLN A 211 4.84 16.39 4.11
CA GLN A 211 6.13 16.84 4.62
C GLN A 211 7.27 16.24 3.78
N ASP A 212 8.45 16.87 3.79
CA ASP A 212 9.60 16.45 2.97
C ASP A 212 10.15 15.05 3.31
N ASP A 213 9.75 14.48 4.46
CA ASP A 213 10.13 13.14 4.90
C ASP A 213 9.01 12.09 4.70
N THR A 214 7.81 12.47 4.25
CA THR A 214 6.76 11.49 3.93
C THR A 214 7.05 10.87 2.57
N LEU A 215 7.18 9.53 2.51
CA LEU A 215 7.39 8.83 1.25
C LEU A 215 6.09 8.85 0.42
N PHE A 216 6.18 9.21 -0.86
CA PHE A 216 5.01 9.31 -1.73
C PHE A 216 5.14 8.40 -2.96
N PHE A 217 4.20 7.46 -3.10
CA PHE A 217 4.16 6.49 -4.19
C PHE A 217 2.97 6.75 -5.11
N CYS A 218 3.24 6.80 -6.41
CA CYS A 218 2.19 6.77 -7.41
C CYS A 218 1.73 5.31 -7.63
N CYS A 219 0.47 5.01 -7.36
CA CYS A 219 -0.15 3.74 -7.71
C CYS A 219 -0.83 3.84 -9.08
N TRP A 220 -0.04 3.74 -10.16
CA TRP A 220 -0.57 3.76 -11.52
C TRP A 220 -0.30 2.42 -12.23
N PRO A 221 -1.34 1.65 -12.64
CA PRO A 221 -1.17 0.32 -13.23
C PRO A 221 -0.41 0.27 -14.56
N ASP A 222 -0.52 1.31 -15.39
CA ASP A 222 0.10 1.36 -16.71
C ASP A 222 1.53 1.90 -16.60
N THR A 223 2.50 0.98 -16.66
CA THR A 223 3.93 1.31 -16.51
C THR A 223 4.45 2.21 -17.62
N SER A 224 3.79 2.29 -18.78
CA SER A 224 4.20 3.17 -19.87
C SER A 224 4.11 4.66 -19.48
N ALA A 225 3.22 5.00 -18.54
CA ALA A 225 3.07 6.36 -18.03
C ALA A 225 4.04 6.71 -16.88
N HIS A 226 4.80 5.75 -16.34
CA HIS A 226 5.65 5.99 -15.16
C HIS A 226 6.76 7.00 -15.45
N ALA A 227 7.37 6.96 -16.63
CA ALA A 227 8.40 7.94 -17.01
C ALA A 227 7.84 9.37 -17.07
N GLU A 228 6.63 9.53 -17.62
CA GLU A 228 5.92 10.81 -17.66
C GLU A 228 5.59 11.28 -16.23
N LEU A 229 5.02 10.42 -15.39
CA LEU A 229 4.67 10.74 -14.02
C LEU A 229 5.90 11.16 -13.20
N ALA A 230 7.01 10.42 -13.32
CA ALA A 230 8.25 10.76 -12.62
C ALA A 230 8.81 12.11 -13.06
N TYR A 231 8.79 12.40 -14.36
CA TYR A 231 9.24 13.67 -14.91
C TYR A 231 8.42 14.86 -14.40
N PHE A 232 7.09 14.73 -14.39
CA PHE A 232 6.19 15.82 -13.97
C PHE A 232 6.10 16.01 -12.45
N LEU A 233 6.18 14.91 -11.68
CA LEU A 233 5.91 14.95 -10.25
C LEU A 233 7.16 15.09 -9.38
N GLN A 234 8.37 14.95 -9.94
CA GLN A 234 9.75 15.18 -9.42
C GLN A 234 10.10 14.74 -7.98
N LYS A 235 9.23 14.99 -7.01
CA LYS A 235 9.29 14.67 -5.58
C LYS A 235 8.68 13.32 -5.20
N ILE A 236 8.17 12.54 -6.15
CA ILE A 236 7.67 11.19 -5.83
C ILE A 236 8.83 10.32 -5.33
N SER A 237 8.56 9.48 -4.33
CA SER A 237 9.52 8.47 -3.84
C SER A 237 9.61 7.29 -4.80
N GLY A 238 8.55 7.00 -5.55
CA GLY A 238 8.55 5.98 -6.59
C GLY A 238 7.15 5.48 -6.93
N PHE A 239 7.04 4.19 -7.27
CA PHE A 239 5.80 3.60 -7.77
C PHE A 239 5.35 2.42 -6.92
N TYR A 240 4.03 2.36 -6.69
CA TYR A 240 3.34 1.20 -6.14
C TYR A 240 2.63 0.47 -7.29
N SER A 241 3.21 -0.59 -7.83
CA SER A 241 2.69 -1.25 -9.03
C SER A 241 2.95 -2.74 -9.01
N SER A 242 2.27 -3.49 -9.88
CA SER A 242 2.54 -4.92 -10.07
C SER A 242 3.97 -5.16 -10.54
N LEU A 243 4.46 -6.39 -10.31
CA LEU A 243 5.69 -6.84 -10.95
C LEU A 243 5.57 -6.74 -12.47
N PRO A 244 6.67 -6.45 -13.18
CA PRO A 244 6.71 -6.60 -14.63
C PRO A 244 6.29 -8.02 -14.99
N SER A 245 5.45 -8.17 -16.01
CA SER A 245 5.19 -9.48 -16.61
C SER A 245 6.52 -10.10 -17.01
N ALA A 246 6.79 -11.35 -16.63
CA ALA A 246 7.94 -12.06 -17.17
C ALA A 246 7.84 -12.03 -18.71
N PRO A 247 8.94 -11.79 -19.43
CA PRO A 247 8.90 -11.88 -20.89
C PRO A 247 8.41 -13.28 -21.26
N ALA A 248 7.39 -13.32 -22.13
CA ALA A 248 6.82 -14.55 -22.66
C ALA A 248 7.84 -15.33 -23.51
#